data_AF-A0A920P608-F1
#
_entry.id   AF-A0A920P608-F1
#
_cell.length_a   1.000
_cell.length_b   1.000
_cell.length_c   1.000
_cell.angle_alpha   90.00
_cell.angle_beta   90.00
_cell.angle_gamma   90.00
#
_symmetry.space_group_name_H-M   'P 1'
#
loop_
_entity.id
_entity.type
_entity.pdbx_description
1 polymer ?
#
loop_
_entity_poly.entity_id
_entity_poly.type
_entity_poly.pdbx_seq_one_letter_code
_entity_poly.pdbx_strand_id
1 'polypeptide(L)'
;MAPMFQVNPFWPKPLPNHWIQGATIGVDVDSRDDVWLVHRNTPDQFAGRTELGSAQDPPLSECCSPAPPVLHFNSDGDLLDSWGGPTDTGDYVWPVSNHGITVDHMDNVWIGGNGGPDRQILKFSRNGDFLNQFGESGAQNSSLSPDNFGRVAKVFADPAENEIYVADGYLNRRVAVIDGNTGEMKRFWGAYGNEPSDDRTPGYRPGKDPATAVPYPSPLCRTIDRRAALCV
;
A
#
# COMPACT_ATOMS: atom_id res chain seq x y z
N MET A 1 -14.96 13.38 27.15
CA MET A 1 -14.13 14.46 26.59
C MET A 1 -13.51 13.90 25.32
N ALA A 2 -13.74 14.50 24.16
CA ALA A 2 -13.12 14.04 22.91
C ALA A 2 -11.71 14.64 22.80
N PRO A 3 -10.72 13.91 22.25
CA PRO A 3 -9.39 14.47 22.02
C PRO A 3 -9.47 15.66 21.06
N MET A 4 -8.64 16.68 21.33
CA MET A 4 -8.41 17.80 20.42
C MET A 4 -7.06 17.61 19.73
N PHE A 5 -7.06 17.73 18.40
CA PHE A 5 -5.85 17.62 17.58
C PHE A 5 -5.42 19.02 17.11
N GLN A 6 -4.10 19.23 17.04
CA GLN A 6 -3.50 20.43 16.45
C GLN A 6 -2.47 20.00 15.42
N VAL A 7 -2.37 20.75 14.32
CA VAL A 7 -1.35 20.51 13.29
C VAL A 7 0.01 20.91 13.86
N ASN A 8 1.00 20.02 13.73
CA ASN A 8 2.41 20.39 13.91
C ASN A 8 2.99 20.78 12.54
N PRO A 9 3.22 22.07 12.26
CA PRO A 9 3.72 22.52 10.94
C PRO A 9 5.20 22.23 10.72
N PHE A 10 5.92 21.72 11.73
CA PHE A 10 7.35 21.40 11.66
C PHE A 10 7.62 19.91 11.53
N TRP A 11 6.56 19.10 11.36
CA TRP A 11 6.65 17.66 11.15
C TRP A 11 6.24 17.31 9.70
N PRO A 12 6.99 16.45 8.99
CA PRO A 12 8.31 15.92 9.36
C PRO A 12 9.40 16.99 9.22
N LYS A 13 10.58 16.75 9.82
CA LYS A 13 11.75 17.62 9.61
C LYS A 13 12.24 17.51 8.16
N PRO A 14 13.01 18.51 7.65
CA PRO A 14 13.55 18.44 6.29
C PRO A 14 14.33 17.14 6.06
N LEU A 15 14.08 16.50 4.92
CA LEU A 15 14.80 15.28 4.54
C LEU A 15 16.28 15.59 4.26
N PRO A 16 17.20 14.64 4.56
CA PRO A 16 18.60 14.78 4.19
C PRO A 16 18.78 14.69 2.66
N ASN A 17 20.02 14.90 2.20
CA ASN A 17 20.44 14.64 0.81
C ASN A 17 19.66 15.39 -0.28
N HIS A 18 19.02 16.53 0.08
CA HIS A 18 18.14 17.28 -0.83
C HIS A 18 17.01 16.42 -1.41
N TRP A 19 16.54 15.44 -0.63
CA TRP A 19 15.45 14.59 -1.04
C TRP A 19 14.11 15.30 -0.99
N ILE A 20 13.26 14.94 -1.93
CA ILE A 20 11.85 15.32 -1.95
C ILE A 20 10.96 14.08 -2.05
N GLN A 21 9.74 14.20 -1.54
CA GLN A 21 8.71 13.18 -1.63
C GLN A 21 7.83 13.44 -2.85
N GLY A 22 7.42 12.36 -3.51
CA GLY A 22 6.34 12.41 -4.50
C GLY A 22 4.99 12.29 -3.79
N ALA A 23 4.01 11.66 -4.44
CA ALA A 23 2.72 11.41 -3.81
C ALA A 23 2.88 10.44 -2.62
N THR A 24 2.77 10.95 -1.39
CA THR A 24 2.62 10.15 -0.18
C THR A 24 1.26 9.46 -0.22
N ILE A 25 1.27 8.14 -0.35
CA ILE A 25 0.07 7.34 -0.69
C ILE A 25 -0.30 6.37 0.42
N GLY A 26 0.65 6.02 1.28
CA GLY A 26 0.40 5.22 2.47
C GLY A 26 1.12 5.80 3.69
N VAL A 27 0.45 5.68 4.83
CA VAL A 27 0.98 5.96 6.16
C VAL A 27 0.55 4.85 7.13
N ASP A 28 1.42 4.52 8.06
CA ASP A 28 1.09 3.73 9.24
C ASP A 28 1.94 4.11 10.45
N VAL A 29 1.56 3.63 11.63
CA VAL A 29 2.30 3.86 12.89
C VAL A 29 2.59 2.52 13.54
N ASP A 30 3.83 2.29 13.94
CA ASP A 30 4.24 1.04 14.57
C ASP A 30 4.11 1.03 16.10
N SER A 31 4.53 -0.07 16.73
CA SER A 31 4.44 -0.29 18.18
C SER A 31 5.26 0.68 19.03
N ARG A 32 6.15 1.49 18.44
CA ARG A 32 7.01 2.49 19.09
C ARG A 32 6.57 3.93 18.83
N ASP A 33 5.37 4.12 18.27
CA ASP A 33 4.85 5.42 17.80
C ASP A 33 5.73 6.04 16.67
N ASP A 34 6.52 5.22 15.99
CA ASP A 34 7.24 5.65 14.80
C ASP A 34 6.28 5.63 13.59
N VAL A 35 6.42 6.64 12.72
CA VAL A 35 5.56 6.87 11.56
C VAL A 35 6.26 6.37 10.30
N TRP A 36 5.55 5.52 9.57
CA TRP A 36 6.00 4.92 8.32
C TRP A 36 5.24 5.52 7.16
N LEU A 37 5.96 5.97 6.13
CA LEU A 37 5.40 6.47 4.89
C LEU A 37 5.85 5.60 3.73
N VAL A 38 4.95 5.36 2.78
CA VAL A 38 5.31 4.97 1.43
C VAL A 38 4.85 6.04 0.46
N HIS A 39 5.74 6.48 -0.41
CA HIS A 39 5.43 7.43 -1.46
C HIS A 39 5.83 6.89 -2.83
N ARG A 40 5.24 7.46 -3.88
CA ARG A 40 5.66 7.16 -5.24
C ARG A 40 6.87 8.02 -5.57
N ASN A 41 7.98 7.39 -5.91
CA ASN A 41 9.26 8.06 -6.10
C ASN A 41 9.80 7.94 -7.54
N THR A 42 8.96 7.50 -8.47
CA THR A 42 9.31 7.42 -9.89
C THR A 42 9.26 8.81 -10.57
N PRO A 43 10.09 9.08 -11.59
CA PRO A 43 10.20 10.42 -12.18
C PRO A 43 8.88 11.01 -12.72
N ASP A 44 7.92 10.18 -13.14
CA ASP A 44 6.60 10.60 -13.62
C ASP A 44 5.70 11.18 -12.51
N GLN A 45 6.09 11.03 -11.25
CA GLN A 45 5.40 11.57 -10.08
C GLN A 45 5.86 12.98 -9.70
N PHE A 46 6.79 13.55 -10.47
CA PHE A 46 7.38 14.86 -10.23
C PHE A 46 7.37 15.69 -11.53
N ALA A 47 7.34 17.00 -11.39
CA ALA A 47 7.66 17.93 -12.46
C ALA A 47 9.19 17.94 -12.67
N GLY A 48 9.70 16.94 -13.41
CA GLY A 48 11.14 16.64 -13.49
C GLY A 48 12.05 17.84 -13.79
N ARG A 49 11.62 18.78 -14.63
CA ARG A 49 12.41 19.99 -14.96
C ARG A 49 12.59 20.97 -13.80
N THR A 50 11.66 21.00 -12.85
CA THR A 50 11.62 22.01 -11.78
C THR A 50 11.78 21.41 -10.39
N GLU A 51 11.47 20.12 -10.21
CA GLU A 51 11.53 19.44 -8.93
C GLU A 51 12.73 18.50 -8.83
N LEU A 52 13.18 17.89 -9.95
CA LEU A 52 14.21 16.85 -9.94
C LEU A 52 15.56 17.34 -10.50
N GLY A 53 15.93 18.58 -10.19
CA GLY A 53 17.09 19.23 -10.81
C GLY A 53 18.42 18.50 -10.62
N SER A 54 18.68 17.92 -9.44
CA SER A 54 19.93 17.18 -9.18
C SER A 54 19.91 15.74 -9.73
N ALA A 55 18.73 15.21 -10.04
CA ALA A 55 18.55 13.91 -10.68
C ALA A 55 18.51 13.98 -12.23
N GLN A 56 18.71 15.15 -12.83
CA GLN A 56 18.86 15.28 -14.28
C GLN A 56 20.27 14.90 -14.76
N ASP A 57 20.41 14.55 -16.04
CA ASP A 57 21.71 14.32 -16.69
C ASP A 57 21.89 15.24 -17.92
N PRO A 58 22.74 16.28 -17.85
CA PRO A 58 23.51 16.69 -16.67
C PRO A 58 22.61 17.34 -15.59
N PRO A 59 23.07 17.40 -14.31
CA PRO A 59 22.32 18.06 -13.25
C PRO A 59 22.03 19.53 -13.56
N LEU A 60 20.78 19.97 -13.35
CA LEU A 60 20.35 21.35 -13.58
C LEU A 60 20.51 22.24 -12.35
N SER A 61 20.56 21.66 -11.15
CA SER A 61 20.75 22.34 -9.87
C SER A 61 21.23 21.38 -8.78
N GLU A 62 21.69 21.92 -7.64
CA GLU A 62 22.16 21.13 -6.49
C GLU A 62 21.03 20.31 -5.81
N CYS A 63 19.78 20.76 -5.98
CA CYS A 63 18.56 20.09 -5.56
C CYS A 63 17.72 19.75 -6.79
N CYS A 64 16.83 18.77 -6.82
CA CYS A 64 16.54 17.78 -5.79
C CYS A 64 16.45 16.40 -6.46
N SER A 65 16.41 15.35 -5.64
CA SER A 65 16.19 13.98 -6.11
C SER A 65 15.08 13.31 -5.28
N PRO A 66 14.39 12.29 -5.82
CA PRO A 66 13.38 11.58 -5.05
C PRO A 66 14.02 10.84 -3.88
N ALA A 67 13.38 10.85 -2.71
CA ALA A 67 13.76 9.98 -1.61
C ALA A 67 13.53 8.49 -1.94
N PRO A 68 14.15 7.55 -1.20
CA PRO A 68 13.74 6.15 -1.21
C PRO A 68 12.24 6.01 -0.90
N PRO A 69 11.54 5.03 -1.48
CA PRO A 69 10.07 5.00 -1.47
C PRO A 69 9.47 4.78 -0.08
N VAL A 70 10.20 4.14 0.84
CA VAL A 70 9.79 3.98 2.24
C VAL A 70 10.61 4.92 3.11
N LEU A 71 9.91 5.70 3.94
CA LEU A 71 10.50 6.63 4.90
C LEU A 71 9.96 6.32 6.30
N HIS A 72 10.85 6.20 7.27
CA HIS A 72 10.53 5.85 8.66
C HIS A 72 10.98 6.97 9.59
N PHE A 73 10.04 7.57 10.30
CA PHE A 73 10.26 8.70 11.19
C PHE A 73 9.92 8.36 12.62
N ASN A 74 10.60 8.97 13.59
CA ASN A 74 10.07 9.02 14.95
C ASN A 74 8.93 10.02 15.06
N SER A 75 8.27 10.04 16.23
CA SER A 75 7.19 10.99 16.55
C SER A 75 7.62 12.47 16.53
N ASP A 76 8.92 12.76 16.73
CA ASP A 76 9.50 14.10 16.61
C ASP A 76 9.75 14.54 15.15
N GLY A 77 9.60 13.63 14.18
CA GLY A 77 9.77 13.89 12.75
C GLY A 77 11.20 13.79 12.25
N ASP A 78 12.11 13.20 13.03
CA ASP A 78 13.44 12.80 12.54
C ASP A 78 13.29 11.57 11.64
N LEU A 79 13.93 11.61 10.47
CA LEU A 79 14.06 10.42 9.63
C LEU A 79 15.04 9.45 10.28
N LEU A 80 14.55 8.28 10.68
CA LEU A 80 15.33 7.21 11.30
C LEU A 80 15.98 6.32 10.23
N ASP A 81 15.23 5.97 9.19
CA ASP A 81 15.71 5.16 8.07
C ASP A 81 14.89 5.38 6.80
N SER A 82 15.44 4.98 5.66
CA SER A 82 14.80 5.06 4.35
C SER A 82 15.30 3.95 3.43
N TRP A 83 14.39 3.20 2.81
CA TRP A 83 14.73 2.03 1.99
C TRP A 83 13.67 1.72 0.93
N GLY A 84 13.88 0.62 0.21
CA GLY A 84 12.94 0.06 -0.75
C GLY A 84 13.25 0.43 -2.19
N GLY A 85 12.40 -0.07 -3.10
CA GLY A 85 12.58 0.05 -4.54
C GLY A 85 13.01 -1.29 -5.18
N PRO A 86 13.19 -1.30 -6.51
CA PRO A 86 13.67 -2.49 -7.22
C PRO A 86 15.04 -2.96 -6.72
N THR A 87 15.27 -4.27 -6.74
CA THR A 87 16.57 -4.88 -6.43
C THR A 87 17.22 -5.46 -7.68
N ASP A 88 18.54 -5.36 -7.78
CA ASP A 88 19.33 -5.99 -8.84
C ASP A 88 19.42 -7.51 -8.69
N THR A 89 19.20 -8.04 -7.48
CA THR A 89 19.25 -9.48 -7.19
C THR A 89 18.05 -10.24 -7.75
N GLY A 90 16.92 -9.55 -7.93
CA GLY A 90 15.65 -10.16 -8.33
C GLY A 90 14.99 -11.01 -7.23
N ASP A 91 15.42 -10.89 -5.96
CA ASP A 91 14.84 -11.65 -4.83
C ASP A 91 13.35 -11.33 -4.63
N TYR A 92 12.90 -10.16 -5.08
CA TYR A 92 11.51 -9.73 -5.12
C TYR A 92 11.28 -8.75 -6.27
N VAL A 93 10.01 -8.55 -6.62
CA VAL A 93 9.59 -7.55 -7.60
C VAL A 93 8.90 -6.39 -6.89
N TRP A 94 9.60 -5.25 -6.78
CA TRP A 94 9.03 -4.04 -6.22
C TRP A 94 7.79 -3.57 -7.02
N PRO A 95 6.70 -3.12 -6.38
CA PRO A 95 5.54 -2.64 -7.11
C PRO A 95 5.86 -1.43 -7.99
N VAL A 96 5.34 -1.42 -9.21
CA VAL A 96 5.64 -0.30 -10.14
C VAL A 96 4.86 0.96 -9.77
N SER A 97 3.81 0.85 -8.95
CA SER A 97 3.13 2.00 -8.35
C SER A 97 2.79 1.71 -6.89
N ASN A 98 3.61 2.23 -5.98
CA ASN A 98 3.38 2.13 -4.55
C ASN A 98 1.96 2.57 -4.17
N HIS A 99 1.38 1.90 -3.17
CA HIS A 99 0.06 2.25 -2.66
C HIS A 99 -0.04 2.09 -1.13
N GLY A 100 -0.16 0.87 -0.61
CA GLY A 100 -0.35 0.62 0.80
C GLY A 100 0.96 0.32 1.54
N ILE A 101 1.13 0.91 2.73
CA ILE A 101 2.09 0.47 3.75
C ILE A 101 1.33 0.09 5.01
N THR A 102 1.75 -0.98 5.68
CA THR A 102 1.21 -1.40 6.97
C THR A 102 2.29 -2.06 7.79
N VAL A 103 2.39 -1.73 9.08
CA VAL A 103 3.28 -2.39 10.01
C VAL A 103 2.46 -3.35 10.86
N ASP A 104 2.80 -4.64 10.83
CA ASP A 104 2.08 -5.64 11.61
C ASP A 104 2.52 -5.65 13.09
N HIS A 105 1.82 -6.44 13.89
CA HIS A 105 2.06 -6.58 15.33
C HIS A 105 3.39 -7.25 15.70
N MET A 106 4.16 -7.71 14.70
CA MET A 106 5.51 -8.25 14.84
C MET A 106 6.56 -7.26 14.29
N ASP A 107 6.18 -6.01 14.04
CA ASP A 107 6.98 -4.96 13.40
C ASP A 107 7.44 -5.29 11.96
N ASN A 108 6.77 -6.21 11.25
CA ASN A 108 7.05 -6.40 9.81
C ASN A 108 6.32 -5.36 8.97
N VAL A 109 6.97 -4.89 7.91
CA VAL A 109 6.43 -3.87 7.00
C VAL A 109 5.88 -4.53 5.74
N TRP A 110 4.61 -4.28 5.46
CA TRP A 110 3.87 -4.82 4.32
C TRP A 110 3.66 -3.74 3.27
N ILE A 111 3.99 -4.03 2.01
CA ILE A 111 3.89 -3.11 0.89
C ILE A 111 2.99 -3.71 -0.20
N GLY A 112 1.99 -2.95 -0.62
CA GLY A 112 1.16 -3.21 -1.79
C GLY A 112 1.35 -2.16 -2.88
N GLY A 113 0.94 -2.48 -4.11
CA GLY A 113 0.94 -1.53 -5.21
C GLY A 113 -0.23 -1.70 -6.16
N ASN A 114 -0.52 -0.64 -6.91
CA ASN A 114 -1.66 -0.57 -7.82
C ASN A 114 -1.29 -0.36 -9.30
N GLY A 115 -0.02 -0.57 -9.63
CA GLY A 115 0.50 -0.47 -10.98
C GLY A 115 -0.03 -1.56 -11.91
N GLY A 116 0.22 -1.37 -13.21
CA GLY A 116 -0.20 -2.29 -14.28
C GLY A 116 -0.06 -3.78 -13.93
N PRO A 117 1.19 -4.24 -13.69
CA PRO A 117 1.54 -5.63 -13.39
C PRO A 117 1.49 -5.98 -11.88
N ASP A 118 1.13 -5.06 -10.98
CA ASP A 118 1.22 -5.32 -9.55
C ASP A 118 0.16 -6.37 -9.13
N ARG A 119 0.61 -7.57 -8.77
CA ARG A 119 -0.20 -8.74 -8.38
C ARG A 119 0.30 -9.39 -7.08
N GLN A 120 1.26 -8.73 -6.45
CA GLN A 120 2.00 -9.21 -5.30
C GLN A 120 1.90 -8.25 -4.11
N ILE A 121 2.16 -8.78 -2.93
CA ILE A 121 2.38 -8.04 -1.68
C ILE A 121 3.78 -8.42 -1.18
N LEU A 122 4.54 -7.42 -0.75
CA LEU A 122 5.87 -7.63 -0.18
C LEU A 122 5.84 -7.50 1.33
N LYS A 123 6.63 -8.32 2.02
CA LYS A 123 6.83 -8.27 3.47
C LYS A 123 8.32 -8.09 3.77
N PHE A 124 8.61 -7.14 4.64
CA PHE A 124 9.96 -6.78 5.08
C PHE A 124 10.06 -6.81 6.60
N SER A 125 11.27 -6.95 7.12
CA SER A 125 11.56 -6.70 8.53
C SER A 125 11.40 -5.20 8.81
N ARG A 126 11.33 -4.82 10.09
CA ARG A 126 11.41 -3.42 10.49
C ARG A 126 12.65 -2.71 9.94
N ASN A 127 13.76 -3.42 9.78
CA ASN A 127 15.01 -2.84 9.28
C ASN A 127 15.10 -2.82 7.74
N GLY A 128 14.01 -3.18 7.04
CA GLY A 128 13.97 -3.17 5.58
C GLY A 128 14.53 -4.42 4.90
N ASP A 129 14.82 -5.48 5.66
CA ASP A 129 15.26 -6.75 5.08
C ASP A 129 14.08 -7.45 4.42
N PHE A 130 14.25 -7.95 3.20
CA PHE A 130 13.20 -8.72 2.53
C PHE A 130 12.92 -10.03 3.28
N LEU A 131 11.64 -10.29 3.58
CA LEU A 131 11.20 -11.51 4.25
C LEU A 131 10.43 -12.43 3.31
N ASN A 132 9.46 -11.88 2.57
CA ASN A 132 8.63 -12.68 1.69
C ASN A 132 7.90 -11.86 0.62
N GLN A 133 7.51 -12.54 -0.46
CA GLN A 133 6.62 -12.02 -1.49
C GLN A 133 5.45 -12.99 -1.65
N PHE A 134 4.24 -12.45 -1.63
CA PHE A 134 3.01 -13.20 -1.83
C PHE A 134 2.39 -12.81 -3.17
N GLY A 135 2.22 -13.76 -4.08
CA GLY A 135 1.85 -13.51 -5.47
C GLY A 135 3.06 -13.17 -6.36
N GLU A 136 2.80 -12.98 -7.66
CA GLU A 136 3.80 -12.81 -8.69
C GLU A 136 3.41 -11.69 -9.65
N SER A 137 4.30 -10.69 -9.78
CA SER A 137 4.10 -9.56 -10.70
C SER A 137 3.80 -10.03 -12.13
N GLY A 138 2.78 -9.45 -12.75
CA GLY A 138 2.35 -9.79 -14.10
C GLY A 138 1.53 -11.07 -14.24
N ALA A 139 1.27 -11.80 -13.14
CA ALA A 139 0.41 -12.98 -13.18
C ALA A 139 -0.98 -12.66 -13.75
N GLN A 140 -1.51 -13.59 -14.55
CA GLN A 140 -2.92 -13.56 -14.92
C GLN A 140 -3.75 -13.99 -13.72
N ASN A 141 -4.67 -13.13 -13.30
CA ASN A 141 -5.47 -13.32 -12.11
C ASN A 141 -6.95 -13.03 -12.41
N SER A 142 -7.81 -13.70 -11.66
CA SER A 142 -9.22 -13.35 -11.50
C SER A 142 -9.49 -13.04 -10.04
N SER A 143 -10.67 -12.50 -9.74
CA SER A 143 -11.10 -12.32 -8.35
C SER A 143 -11.21 -13.63 -7.56
N LEU A 144 -11.14 -14.80 -8.23
CA LEU A 144 -11.16 -16.12 -7.58
C LEU A 144 -9.77 -16.74 -7.40
N SER A 145 -8.72 -16.16 -7.98
CA SER A 145 -7.36 -16.71 -7.89
C SER A 145 -6.86 -16.75 -6.44
N PRO A 146 -6.52 -17.93 -5.88
CA PRO A 146 -6.05 -18.01 -4.50
C PRO A 146 -4.59 -17.55 -4.34
N ASP A 147 -3.79 -17.66 -5.40
CA ASP A 147 -2.33 -17.51 -5.32
C ASP A 147 -1.81 -16.13 -5.76
N ASN A 148 -2.70 -15.24 -6.19
CA ASN A 148 -2.33 -13.93 -6.72
C ASN A 148 -3.35 -12.86 -6.36
N PHE A 149 -2.85 -11.63 -6.22
CA PHE A 149 -3.66 -10.44 -5.97
C PHE A 149 -3.79 -9.61 -7.25
N GLY A 150 -4.50 -8.50 -7.17
CA GLY A 150 -4.85 -7.64 -8.29
C GLY A 150 -4.83 -6.19 -7.85
N ARG A 151 -3.64 -5.59 -7.90
CA ARG A 151 -3.42 -4.17 -7.59
C ARG A 151 -3.88 -3.81 -6.16
N VAL A 152 -3.20 -4.35 -5.17
CA VAL A 152 -3.58 -4.23 -3.75
C VAL A 152 -3.51 -2.77 -3.28
N ALA A 153 -4.62 -2.29 -2.72
CA ALA A 153 -4.70 -0.93 -2.18
C ALA A 153 -4.03 -0.84 -0.80
N LYS A 154 -4.43 -1.67 0.17
CA LYS A 154 -3.84 -1.68 1.51
C LYS A 154 -4.06 -3.04 2.15
N VAL A 155 -3.31 -3.34 3.20
CA VAL A 155 -3.57 -4.49 4.06
C VAL A 155 -3.91 -4.04 5.48
N PHE A 156 -4.54 -4.92 6.25
CA PHE A 156 -4.73 -4.76 7.68
C PHE A 156 -4.27 -6.03 8.38
N ALA A 157 -3.43 -5.90 9.40
CA ALA A 157 -2.96 -7.03 10.18
C ALA A 157 -3.81 -7.20 11.44
N ASP A 158 -4.47 -8.36 11.56
CA ASP A 158 -5.17 -8.77 12.77
C ASP A 158 -4.21 -9.54 13.69
N PRO A 159 -3.81 -8.96 14.85
CA PRO A 159 -2.89 -9.62 15.77
C PRO A 159 -3.48 -10.83 16.48
N ALA A 160 -4.81 -10.90 16.65
CA ALA A 160 -5.42 -11.96 17.44
C ALA A 160 -5.32 -13.32 16.73
N GLU A 161 -5.51 -13.30 15.41
CA GLU A 161 -5.54 -14.51 14.57
C GLU A 161 -4.31 -14.63 13.67
N ASN A 162 -3.39 -13.66 13.73
CA ASN A 162 -2.26 -13.50 12.80
C ASN A 162 -2.72 -13.56 11.33
N GLU A 163 -3.79 -12.83 11.01
CA GLU A 163 -4.38 -12.76 9.68
C GLU A 163 -4.10 -11.42 9.01
N ILE A 164 -3.90 -11.43 7.71
CA ILE A 164 -3.75 -10.22 6.91
C ILE A 164 -4.97 -10.10 5.99
N TYR A 165 -5.75 -9.04 6.21
CA TYR A 165 -6.88 -8.68 5.39
C TYR A 165 -6.39 -7.76 4.27
N VAL A 166 -6.59 -8.17 3.03
CA VAL A 166 -6.06 -7.49 1.85
C VAL A 166 -7.19 -6.79 1.10
N ALA A 167 -7.05 -5.48 0.90
CA ALA A 167 -7.91 -4.72 0.00
C ALA A 167 -7.48 -4.93 -1.45
N ASP A 168 -7.95 -6.03 -2.03
CA ASP A 168 -7.61 -6.51 -3.35
C ASP A 168 -8.63 -6.03 -4.40
N GLY A 169 -8.59 -4.73 -4.72
CA GLY A 169 -9.74 -4.00 -5.27
C GLY A 169 -9.54 -3.21 -6.59
N TYR A 170 -8.32 -2.87 -6.99
CA TYR A 170 -8.12 -2.08 -8.23
C TYR A 170 -8.29 -2.92 -9.50
N LEU A 171 -7.99 -4.22 -9.42
CA LEU A 171 -8.22 -5.17 -10.50
C LEU A 171 -9.18 -6.28 -10.05
N ASN A 172 -8.91 -6.89 -8.90
CA ASN A 172 -9.82 -7.85 -8.28
C ASN A 172 -10.96 -7.12 -7.57
N ARG A 173 -11.97 -7.86 -7.11
CA ARG A 173 -13.18 -7.32 -6.47
C ARG A 173 -13.49 -8.02 -5.16
N ARG A 174 -12.48 -8.15 -4.30
CA ARG A 174 -12.59 -8.91 -3.06
C ARG A 174 -11.82 -8.27 -1.92
N VAL A 175 -12.26 -8.58 -0.71
CA VAL A 175 -11.36 -8.63 0.44
C VAL A 175 -10.84 -10.05 0.53
N ALA A 176 -9.53 -10.21 0.49
CA ALA A 176 -8.85 -11.48 0.74
C ALA A 176 -8.32 -11.53 2.18
N VAL A 177 -8.22 -12.73 2.75
CA VAL A 177 -7.63 -12.95 4.06
C VAL A 177 -6.58 -14.04 3.91
N ILE A 178 -5.34 -13.71 4.24
CA ILE A 178 -4.20 -14.61 4.18
C ILE A 178 -3.60 -14.84 5.57
N ASP A 179 -2.90 -15.95 5.75
CA ASP A 179 -2.07 -16.20 6.93
C ASP A 179 -0.88 -15.22 6.97
N GLY A 180 -0.61 -14.58 8.10
CA GLY A 180 0.43 -13.57 8.24
C GLY A 180 1.86 -14.09 8.15
N ASN A 181 2.08 -15.40 8.32
CA ASN A 181 3.40 -16.02 8.19
C ASN A 181 3.60 -16.63 6.80
N THR A 182 2.64 -17.44 6.34
CA THR A 182 2.79 -18.23 5.11
C THR A 182 2.25 -17.50 3.88
N GLY A 183 1.36 -16.53 4.06
CA GLY A 183 0.61 -15.88 2.99
C GLY A 183 -0.44 -16.76 2.32
N GLU A 184 -0.72 -17.95 2.88
CA GLU A 184 -1.74 -18.86 2.35
C GLU A 184 -3.13 -18.21 2.44
N MET A 185 -3.88 -18.26 1.34
CA MET A 185 -5.25 -17.74 1.27
C MET A 185 -6.18 -18.57 2.18
N LYS A 186 -6.71 -17.94 3.22
CA LYS A 186 -7.67 -18.57 4.14
C LYS A 186 -9.10 -18.46 3.63
N ARG A 187 -9.47 -17.29 3.12
CA ARG A 187 -10.82 -16.97 2.61
C ARG A 187 -10.81 -15.65 1.86
N PHE A 188 -11.82 -15.42 1.04
CA PHE A 188 -12.11 -14.12 0.45
C PHE A 188 -13.60 -13.95 0.24
N TRP A 189 -14.04 -12.71 0.07
CA TRP A 189 -15.41 -12.37 -0.30
C TRP A 189 -15.43 -11.09 -1.11
N GLY A 190 -16.38 -10.98 -2.01
CA GLY A 190 -16.71 -9.76 -2.73
C GLY A 190 -17.79 -8.93 -2.04
N ALA A 191 -18.46 -8.11 -2.83
CA ALA A 191 -19.54 -7.24 -2.41
C ALA A 191 -20.56 -7.93 -1.51
N TYR A 192 -20.87 -7.29 -0.37
CA TYR A 192 -21.89 -7.75 0.58
C TYR A 192 -21.64 -9.17 1.14
N GLY A 193 -20.39 -9.66 1.10
CA GLY A 193 -20.04 -11.00 1.57
C GLY A 193 -20.30 -12.12 0.57
N ASN A 194 -20.68 -11.81 -0.68
CA ASN A 194 -20.87 -12.80 -1.74
C ASN A 194 -19.54 -13.29 -2.32
N GLU A 195 -19.58 -14.35 -3.13
CA GLU A 195 -18.45 -14.70 -3.99
C GLU A 195 -18.18 -13.55 -5.00
N PRO A 196 -16.92 -13.14 -5.21
CA PRO A 196 -16.61 -12.06 -6.13
C PRO A 196 -16.81 -12.50 -7.59
N SER A 197 -17.28 -11.58 -8.42
CA SER A 197 -17.42 -11.79 -9.87
C SER A 197 -16.72 -10.67 -10.63
N ASP A 198 -16.01 -11.05 -11.70
CA ASP A 198 -15.35 -10.14 -12.64
C ASP A 198 -16.31 -9.62 -13.73
N ASP A 199 -17.55 -10.09 -13.76
CA ASP A 199 -18.57 -9.65 -14.71
C ASP A 199 -18.83 -8.15 -14.63
N ARG A 200 -19.09 -7.51 -15.77
CA ARG A 200 -19.35 -6.08 -15.78
C ARG A 200 -20.57 -5.74 -14.91
N THR A 201 -20.35 -4.90 -13.88
CA THR A 201 -21.45 -4.40 -13.06
C THR A 201 -22.36 -3.50 -13.90
N PRO A 202 -23.69 -3.73 -13.90
CA PRO A 202 -24.62 -2.81 -14.53
C PRO A 202 -24.53 -1.41 -13.91
N GLY A 203 -24.64 -0.37 -14.74
CA GLY A 203 -24.73 1.00 -14.23
C GLY A 203 -25.97 1.21 -13.36
N TYR A 204 -25.90 2.14 -12.42
CA TYR A 204 -27.03 2.50 -11.56
C TYR A 204 -28.26 2.89 -12.38
N ARG A 205 -29.42 2.35 -12.01
CA ARG A 205 -30.73 2.68 -12.61
C ARG A 205 -31.71 3.04 -11.49
N PRO A 206 -32.21 4.29 -11.43
CA PRO A 206 -33.21 4.68 -10.44
C PRO A 206 -34.43 3.75 -10.46
N GLY A 207 -34.88 3.31 -9.28
CA GLY A 207 -36.07 2.44 -9.13
C GLY A 207 -35.86 0.96 -9.47
N LYS A 208 -34.61 0.53 -9.69
CA LYS A 208 -34.23 -0.89 -9.76
C LYS A 208 -33.47 -1.29 -8.51
N ASP A 209 -33.52 -2.58 -8.19
CA ASP A 209 -32.70 -3.15 -7.13
C ASP A 209 -31.21 -2.84 -7.40
N PRO A 210 -30.43 -2.50 -6.36
CA PRO A 210 -29.02 -2.25 -6.50
C PRO A 210 -28.30 -3.50 -7.02
N ALA A 211 -27.23 -3.30 -7.80
CA ALA A 211 -26.43 -4.39 -8.30
C ALA A 211 -25.86 -5.21 -7.13
N THR A 212 -25.85 -6.54 -7.27
CA THR A 212 -25.26 -7.47 -6.31
C THR A 212 -23.73 -7.44 -6.32
N ALA A 213 -23.14 -6.82 -7.34
CA ALA A 213 -21.74 -6.44 -7.41
C ALA A 213 -21.62 -4.92 -7.33
N VAL A 214 -20.49 -4.43 -6.83
CA VAL A 214 -20.25 -2.99 -6.69
C VAL A 214 -19.47 -2.46 -7.89
N PRO A 215 -19.96 -1.41 -8.57
CA PRO A 215 -19.26 -0.84 -9.70
C PRO A 215 -18.03 -0.06 -9.21
N TYR A 216 -16.90 -0.27 -9.88
CA TYR A 216 -15.72 0.58 -9.71
C TYR A 216 -16.08 2.05 -10.02
N PRO A 217 -15.72 3.06 -9.20
CA PRO A 217 -14.84 3.04 -8.03
C PRO A 217 -15.61 3.21 -6.69
N SER A 218 -16.64 2.40 -6.43
CA SER A 218 -17.42 2.57 -5.19
C SER A 218 -16.81 1.72 -4.07
N PRO A 219 -16.42 2.32 -2.93
CA PRO A 219 -15.74 1.58 -1.87
C PRO A 219 -16.71 0.64 -1.12
N LEU A 220 -16.31 -0.61 -0.97
CA LEU A 220 -16.92 -1.62 -0.12
C LEU A 220 -16.14 -1.75 1.17
N CYS A 221 -16.68 -1.20 2.25
CA CYS A 221 -16.07 -1.27 3.56
C CYS A 221 -16.66 -2.41 4.40
N ARG A 222 -15.82 -3.22 5.03
CA ARG A 222 -16.22 -4.15 6.08
C ARG A 222 -15.47 -3.84 7.37
N THR A 223 -16.22 -3.69 8.46
CA THR A 223 -15.66 -3.65 9.81
C THR A 223 -14.97 -4.99 10.10
N ILE A 224 -13.67 -4.95 10.38
CA ILE A 224 -12.87 -6.11 10.76
C ILE A 224 -13.01 -6.33 12.27
N ASP A 225 -12.84 -5.25 13.05
CA ASP A 225 -13.03 -5.26 14.49
C ASP A 225 -13.61 -3.91 14.98
N ARG A 226 -13.63 -3.67 16.29
CA ARG A 226 -14.15 -2.41 16.85
C ARG A 226 -13.31 -1.16 16.47
N ARG A 227 -12.14 -1.34 15.84
CA ARG A 227 -11.15 -0.29 15.58
C ARG A 227 -10.82 -0.13 14.09
N ALA A 228 -11.12 -1.12 13.26
CA ALA A 228 -10.73 -1.14 11.86
C ALA A 228 -11.90 -1.50 10.93
N ALA A 229 -11.96 -0.81 9.79
CA ALA A 229 -12.74 -1.21 8.64
C ALA A 229 -11.83 -1.18 7.41
N LEU A 230 -11.91 -2.21 6.57
CA LEU A 230 -11.16 -2.29 5.33
C LEU A 230 -12.10 -2.05 4.15
N CYS A 231 -11.69 -1.15 3.27
CA CYS A 231 -12.46 -0.75 2.09
C CYS A 231 -11.71 -1.15 0.81
N VAL A 232 -12.44 -1.74 -0.15
CA VAL A 232 -11.99 -2.01 -1.53
C VAL A 232 -12.79 -1.22 -2.53
#